data_AF-A0A4Q3UF91-F1
#
_entry.id   AF-A0A4Q3UF91-F1
#
_cell.length_a   1.000
_cell.length_b   1.000
_cell.length_c   1.000
_cell.angle_alpha   90.00
_cell.angle_beta   90.00
_cell.angle_gamma   90.00
#
_symmetry.space_group_name_H-M   'P 1'
#
loop_
_entity.id
_entity.type
_entity.pdbx_description
1 polymer ?
#
loop_
_entity_poly.entity_id
_entity_poly.type
_entity_poly.pdbx_seq_one_letter_code
_entity_poly.pdbx_strand_id
1 'polypeptide(L)'
;MRNSLGFLTLVGLAALAGARLIPATLADFSKALQAADTLRSSYSVQAIGGGTERYAVELKKPNLLRVDTPTQTFVSDGKFLTTFDKKDGVYYKQPATPAALGSIFNPEPLNIWAGFFNPKALTPVATKSLGSKPRGGVSLDAVEATFDTAANRVVTYYLDPTDKVARQAVIETKTGSTKTSLVVNAKDVQIGAPINGDAFAFKAPSGSRETTLEELTSARWLTDINEAKALAAKTGKRIFVDYMATWCGPCKMLEAEVLETERFKSLAKEKLVLLRIDVDVQKDVAAAYNIEAMPTQMVLDKNGKVLASTVGYGGPHAFYAFLLPNLG
;
A
#
# COMPACT_ATOMS: atom_id res chain seq x y z
N MET A 1 -52.87 -37.03 61.13
CA MET A 1 -52.01 -35.92 60.63
C MET A 1 -52.15 -35.93 59.11
N ARG A 2 -53.05 -35.10 58.55
CA ARG A 2 -52.77 -33.83 57.84
C ARG A 2 -51.83 -34.05 56.64
N ASN A 3 -52.38 -34.03 55.41
CA ASN A 3 -52.35 -32.90 54.45
C ASN A 3 -50.94 -32.72 53.83
N SER A 4 -50.68 -32.41 52.57
CA SER A 4 -51.48 -32.01 51.40
C SER A 4 -50.49 -31.47 50.35
N LEU A 5 -50.89 -31.47 49.07
CA LEU A 5 -50.44 -30.59 47.99
C LEU A 5 -48.99 -30.66 47.49
N GLY A 6 -48.88 -30.68 46.15
CA GLY A 6 -47.63 -30.66 45.42
C GLY A 6 -46.99 -29.28 45.28
N PHE A 7 -45.86 -29.27 44.60
CA PHE A 7 -45.30 -28.07 43.99
C PHE A 7 -44.77 -28.44 42.61
N LEU A 8 -45.47 -27.94 41.58
CA LEU A 8 -44.80 -27.49 40.37
C LEU A 8 -43.69 -26.52 40.79
N THR A 9 -42.48 -26.71 40.29
CA THR A 9 -41.55 -25.58 40.12
C THR A 9 -41.27 -25.38 38.64
N LEU A 10 -41.55 -24.15 38.23
CA LEU A 10 -41.46 -23.60 36.91
C LEU A 10 -40.06 -23.72 36.30
N VAL A 11 -40.06 -23.97 34.99
CA VAL A 11 -39.32 -23.23 33.95
C VAL A 11 -38.14 -22.39 34.46
N GLY A 12 -36.94 -22.91 34.29
CA GLY A 12 -35.71 -22.13 34.16
C GLY A 12 -35.17 -22.29 32.74
N LEU A 13 -35.89 -21.74 31.76
CA LEU A 13 -35.38 -21.57 30.40
C LEU A 13 -34.25 -20.54 30.47
N ALA A 14 -33.02 -20.98 30.76
CA ALA A 14 -31.84 -20.18 30.44
C ALA A 14 -31.61 -20.27 28.93
N ALA A 15 -32.55 -19.72 28.15
CA ALA A 15 -32.19 -19.19 26.86
C ALA A 15 -31.24 -18.04 27.16
N LEU A 16 -29.94 -18.34 27.19
CA LEU A 16 -28.94 -17.40 26.71
C LEU A 16 -29.35 -17.15 25.26
N ALA A 17 -30.28 -16.21 25.08
CA ALA A 17 -30.44 -15.50 23.85
C ALA A 17 -29.06 -14.88 23.63
N GLY A 18 -28.21 -15.62 22.90
CA GLY A 18 -26.95 -15.10 22.40
C GLY A 18 -27.35 -13.87 21.63
N ALA A 19 -27.17 -12.70 22.26
CA ALA A 19 -27.43 -11.42 21.63
C ALA A 19 -26.66 -11.50 20.32
N ARG A 20 -27.39 -11.60 19.21
CA ARG A 20 -26.78 -11.77 17.91
C ARG A 20 -26.06 -10.46 17.69
N LEU A 21 -24.74 -10.47 17.87
CA LEU A 21 -23.92 -9.28 17.70
C LEU A 21 -24.27 -8.71 16.33
N ILE A 22 -24.62 -7.42 16.30
CA ILE A 22 -24.88 -6.72 15.05
C ILE A 22 -23.62 -6.90 14.20
N PRO A 23 -23.74 -7.44 12.96
CA PRO A 23 -22.59 -7.68 12.11
C PRO A 23 -21.78 -6.40 11.93
N ALA A 24 -20.46 -6.50 12.12
CA ALA A 24 -19.56 -5.39 11.93
C ALA A 24 -19.66 -4.82 10.50
N THR A 25 -19.73 -3.50 10.41
CA THR A 25 -19.68 -2.77 9.14
C THR A 25 -18.31 -2.16 8.93
N LEU A 26 -18.03 -1.71 7.70
CA LEU A 26 -16.81 -0.95 7.43
C LEU A 26 -16.75 0.36 8.22
N ALA A 27 -17.92 0.97 8.50
CA ALA A 27 -17.99 2.17 9.32
C ALA A 27 -17.58 1.89 10.78
N ASP A 28 -17.96 0.73 11.33
CA ASP A 28 -17.52 0.30 12.66
C ASP A 28 -16.00 0.10 12.71
N PHE A 29 -15.42 -0.52 11.68
CA PHE A 29 -13.97 -0.66 11.56
C PHE A 29 -13.25 0.69 11.52
N SER A 30 -13.73 1.61 10.66
CA SER A 30 -13.18 2.97 10.58
C SER A 30 -13.28 3.69 11.94
N LYS A 31 -14.42 3.58 12.62
CA LYS A 31 -14.63 4.14 13.96
C LYS A 31 -13.68 3.54 15.00
N ALA A 32 -13.46 2.23 14.97
CA ALA A 32 -12.53 1.55 15.88
C ALA A 32 -11.09 2.06 15.70
N LEU A 33 -10.62 2.19 14.45
CA LEU A 33 -9.30 2.76 14.15
C LEU A 33 -9.18 4.23 14.57
N GLN A 34 -10.26 5.00 14.42
CA GLN A 34 -10.26 6.42 14.79
C GLN A 34 -10.31 6.64 16.30
N ALA A 35 -11.03 5.79 17.05
CA ALA A 35 -11.10 5.85 18.51
C ALA A 35 -9.81 5.36 19.20
N ALA A 36 -9.00 4.56 18.51
CA ALA A 36 -7.77 4.00 19.04
C ALA A 36 -6.63 5.01 19.18
N ASP A 37 -5.96 5.02 20.34
CA ASP A 37 -4.68 5.74 20.50
C ASP A 37 -3.49 4.96 19.94
N THR A 38 -3.58 3.64 19.92
CA THR A 38 -2.55 2.72 19.42
C THR A 38 -3.13 1.60 18.57
N LEU A 39 -2.36 1.14 17.59
CA LEU A 39 -2.63 -0.06 16.79
C LEU A 39 -1.33 -0.83 16.62
N ARG A 40 -1.32 -2.12 16.91
CA ARG A 40 -0.25 -3.04 16.56
C ARG A 40 -0.82 -4.21 15.75
N SER A 41 -0.12 -4.61 14.71
CA SER A 41 -0.38 -5.87 14.02
C SER A 41 0.86 -6.36 13.28
N SER A 42 1.07 -7.67 13.27
CA SER A 42 1.89 -8.35 12.28
C SER A 42 0.97 -8.93 11.21
N TYR A 43 1.35 -8.96 9.93
CA TYR A 43 0.49 -9.54 8.92
C TYR A 43 1.24 -10.10 7.72
N SER A 44 0.65 -11.12 7.12
CA SER A 44 1.17 -11.74 5.90
C SER A 44 0.34 -11.31 4.71
N VAL A 45 1.01 -11.06 3.58
CA VAL A 45 0.36 -10.67 2.33
C VAL A 45 0.73 -11.70 1.28
N GLN A 46 -0.26 -12.16 0.54
CA GLN A 46 -0.07 -13.17 -0.50
C GLN A 46 -0.84 -12.76 -1.75
N ALA A 47 -0.12 -12.59 -2.85
CA ALA A 47 -0.72 -12.53 -4.19
C ALA A 47 -1.17 -13.94 -4.60
N ILE A 48 -2.28 -14.06 -5.33
CA ILE A 48 -2.69 -15.37 -5.87
C ILE A 48 -1.60 -15.87 -6.82
N GLY A 49 -1.02 -17.03 -6.51
CA GLY A 49 0.11 -17.62 -7.27
C GLY A 49 1.50 -17.08 -6.89
N GLY A 50 1.58 -16.09 -5.99
CA GLY A 50 2.82 -15.50 -5.52
C GLY A 50 3.29 -16.01 -4.16
N GLY A 51 4.49 -15.56 -3.76
CA GLY A 51 5.04 -15.81 -2.43
C GLY A 51 4.29 -15.08 -1.32
N THR A 52 4.58 -15.47 -0.07
CA THR A 52 4.07 -14.78 1.12
C THR A 52 5.07 -13.74 1.59
N GLU A 53 4.63 -12.49 1.65
CA GLU A 53 5.37 -11.37 2.22
C GLU A 53 4.92 -11.08 3.65
N ARG A 54 5.79 -10.47 4.45
CA ARG A 54 5.51 -10.15 5.86
C ARG A 54 5.65 -8.66 6.12
N TYR A 55 4.71 -8.16 6.89
CA TYR A 55 4.61 -6.77 7.29
C TYR A 55 4.35 -6.69 8.79
N ALA A 56 4.73 -5.56 9.37
CA ALA A 56 4.34 -5.20 10.73
C ALA A 56 4.03 -3.70 10.81
N VAL A 57 3.03 -3.36 11.62
CA VAL A 57 2.66 -1.97 11.93
C VAL A 57 2.56 -1.81 13.45
N GLU A 58 3.14 -0.73 13.94
CA GLU A 58 2.96 -0.20 15.29
C GLU A 58 2.68 1.27 15.14
N LEU A 59 1.47 1.70 15.44
CA LEU A 59 0.99 3.07 15.23
C LEU A 59 0.55 3.65 16.57
N LYS A 60 0.88 4.91 16.81
CA LYS A 60 0.45 5.66 17.99
C LYS A 60 0.12 7.11 17.63
N LYS A 61 -1.00 7.61 18.13
CA LYS A 61 -1.38 9.01 17.96
C LYS A 61 -0.66 9.89 19.01
N PRO A 62 -0.29 11.13 18.64
CA PRO A 62 -0.21 11.66 17.28
C PRO A 62 1.10 11.23 16.60
N ASN A 63 1.05 10.97 15.28
CA ASN A 63 2.20 10.95 14.37
C ASN A 63 3.36 9.97 14.66
N LEU A 64 3.21 9.03 15.59
CA LEU A 64 4.22 8.01 15.89
C LEU A 64 3.89 6.74 15.11
N LEU A 65 4.86 6.21 14.38
CA LEU A 65 4.68 4.94 13.68
C LEU A 65 5.99 4.18 13.54
N ARG A 66 5.87 2.87 13.46
CA ARG A 66 6.84 1.96 12.90
C ARG A 66 6.11 1.05 11.94
N VAL A 67 6.56 1.02 10.69
CA VAL A 67 6.03 0.14 9.66
C VAL A 67 7.21 -0.61 9.04
N ASP A 68 7.20 -1.93 9.15
CA ASP A 68 8.17 -2.80 8.51
C ASP A 68 7.50 -3.50 7.32
N THR A 69 8.05 -3.32 6.12
CA THR A 69 7.66 -4.01 4.88
C THR A 69 8.82 -4.91 4.41
N PRO A 70 8.65 -5.76 3.39
CA PRO A 70 9.75 -6.55 2.84
C PRO A 70 10.94 -5.70 2.37
N THR A 71 10.67 -4.53 1.79
CA THR A 71 11.67 -3.69 1.13
C THR A 71 12.07 -2.46 1.94
N GLN A 72 11.22 -1.99 2.85
CA GLN A 72 11.41 -0.72 3.55
C GLN A 72 11.03 -0.81 5.03
N THR A 73 11.63 0.05 5.83
CA THR A 73 11.20 0.33 7.20
C THR A 73 10.93 1.81 7.34
N PHE A 74 9.74 2.17 7.84
CA PHE A 74 9.34 3.53 8.14
C PHE A 74 9.27 3.71 9.64
N VAL A 75 9.89 4.75 10.17
CA VAL A 75 9.82 5.08 11.60
C VAL A 75 9.58 6.58 11.75
N SER A 76 8.54 6.96 12.49
CA SER A 76 8.28 8.34 12.87
C SER A 76 8.40 8.49 14.38
N ASP A 77 9.26 9.42 14.81
CA ASP A 77 9.41 9.85 16.21
C ASP A 77 8.49 11.05 16.56
N GLY A 78 7.59 11.41 15.64
CA GLY A 78 6.67 12.54 15.76
C GLY A 78 7.23 13.86 15.20
N LYS A 79 8.55 13.98 15.03
CA LYS A 79 9.22 15.13 14.38
C LYS A 79 9.68 14.77 12.98
N PHE A 80 10.34 13.63 12.83
CA PHE A 80 10.88 13.13 11.57
C PHE A 80 10.33 11.76 11.25
N LEU A 81 9.98 11.60 9.97
CA LEU A 81 9.76 10.30 9.36
C LEU A 81 11.08 9.85 8.72
N THR A 82 11.67 8.80 9.28
CA THR A 82 12.81 8.09 8.69
C THR A 82 12.30 6.97 7.81
N THR A 83 12.77 6.90 6.58
CA THR A 83 12.58 5.74 5.70
C THR A 83 13.92 5.08 5.47
N PHE A 84 14.01 3.78 5.75
CA PHE A 84 15.15 2.93 5.45
C PHE A 84 14.80 2.02 4.29
N ASP A 85 15.63 2.05 3.25
CA ASP A 85 15.60 1.11 2.14
C ASP A 85 16.50 -0.09 2.47
N LYS A 86 15.89 -1.28 2.56
CA LYS A 86 16.59 -2.50 2.99
C LYS A 86 17.49 -3.06 1.90
N LYS A 87 17.16 -2.82 0.63
CA LYS A 87 17.92 -3.34 -0.50
C LYS A 87 19.25 -2.61 -0.63
N ASP A 88 19.20 -1.28 -0.53
CA ASP A 88 20.37 -0.44 -0.73
C ASP A 88 21.13 -0.12 0.56
N GLY A 89 20.54 -0.43 1.73
CA GLY A 89 21.14 -0.12 3.01
C GLY A 89 21.23 1.38 3.27
N VAL A 90 20.32 2.17 2.73
CA VAL A 90 20.32 3.64 2.90
C VAL A 90 19.07 4.11 3.61
N TYR A 91 19.19 5.19 4.38
CA TYR A 91 18.02 5.83 5.00
C TYR A 91 18.05 7.34 4.81
N TYR A 92 16.88 7.93 4.85
CA TYR A 92 16.70 9.38 4.78
C TYR A 92 15.60 9.82 5.74
N LYS A 93 15.65 11.10 6.11
CA LYS A 93 14.69 11.74 6.99
C LYS A 93 13.92 12.82 6.25
N GLN A 94 12.65 12.95 6.58
CA GLN A 94 11.81 14.07 6.17
C GLN A 94 10.93 14.50 7.35
N PRO A 95 10.37 15.73 7.37
CA PRO A 95 9.44 16.14 8.40
C PRO A 95 8.23 15.19 8.48
N ALA A 96 7.83 14.79 9.69
CA ALA A 96 6.70 13.90 9.96
C ALA A 96 5.34 14.61 9.81
N THR A 97 5.08 15.19 8.64
CA THR A 97 3.80 15.85 8.35
C THR A 97 2.67 14.83 8.21
N PRO A 98 1.40 15.19 8.47
CA PRO A 98 0.26 14.31 8.23
C PRO A 98 0.22 13.74 6.80
N ALA A 99 0.64 14.53 5.80
CA ALA A 99 0.74 14.08 4.41
C ALA A 99 1.83 13.02 4.22
N ALA A 100 3.02 13.24 4.80
CA ALA A 100 4.13 12.29 4.74
C ALA A 100 3.76 10.95 5.41
N LEU A 101 3.15 11.00 6.59
CA LEU A 101 2.71 9.79 7.30
C LEU A 101 1.57 9.09 6.57
N GLY A 102 0.56 9.83 6.10
CA GLY A 102 -0.53 9.29 5.32
C GLY A 102 -0.08 8.59 4.04
N SER A 103 0.96 9.11 3.38
CA SER A 103 1.50 8.54 2.15
C SER A 103 2.01 7.09 2.28
N ILE A 104 2.45 6.70 3.48
CA ILE A 104 2.90 5.33 3.80
C ILE A 104 1.75 4.33 3.63
N PHE A 105 0.52 4.76 3.92
CA PHE A 105 -0.67 3.92 3.87
C PHE A 105 -1.45 4.05 2.55
N ASN A 106 -0.96 4.81 1.57
CA ASN A 106 -1.57 4.84 0.24
C ASN A 106 -1.40 3.52 -0.54
N PRO A 107 -0.20 2.91 -0.59
CA PRO A 107 -0.01 1.67 -1.34
C PRO A 107 -0.70 0.49 -0.66
N GLU A 108 -1.16 -0.45 -1.49
CA GLU A 108 -1.53 -1.79 -1.02
C GLU A 108 -0.26 -2.54 -0.63
N PRO A 109 -0.30 -3.36 0.43
CA PRO A 109 -1.46 -3.68 1.28
C PRO A 109 -1.64 -2.76 2.49
N LEU A 110 -0.79 -1.75 2.69
CA LEU A 110 -0.78 -0.91 3.91
C LEU A 110 -2.06 -0.09 4.10
N ASN A 111 -2.79 0.18 3.02
CA ASN A 111 -4.03 0.94 3.05
C ASN A 111 -5.15 0.36 3.92
N ILE A 112 -5.10 -0.92 4.28
CA ILE A 112 -6.07 -1.50 5.24
C ILE A 112 -6.02 -0.81 6.61
N TRP A 113 -4.88 -0.19 6.95
CA TRP A 113 -4.65 0.54 8.20
C TRP A 113 -4.70 2.06 8.02
N ALA A 114 -4.91 2.57 6.80
CA ALA A 114 -4.93 4.01 6.52
C ALA A 114 -5.99 4.76 7.34
N GLY A 115 -7.07 4.07 7.70
CA GLY A 115 -8.11 4.55 8.59
C GLY A 115 -7.65 4.88 10.01
N PHE A 116 -6.40 4.62 10.41
CA PHE A 116 -5.89 4.99 11.74
C PHE A 116 -5.56 6.48 11.84
N PHE A 117 -4.83 7.03 10.86
CA PHE A 117 -4.46 8.45 10.81
C PHE A 117 -5.39 9.29 9.92
N ASN A 118 -6.13 8.67 8.99
CA ASN A 118 -6.99 9.37 8.05
C ASN A 118 -8.43 8.81 8.09
N PRO A 119 -9.40 9.55 8.69
CA PRO A 119 -10.78 9.08 8.80
C PRO A 119 -11.48 8.89 7.44
N LYS A 120 -10.96 9.52 6.37
CA LYS A 120 -11.52 9.42 5.01
C LYS A 120 -10.92 8.28 4.18
N ALA A 121 -9.93 7.55 4.70
CA ALA A 121 -9.26 6.51 3.93
C ALA A 121 -10.12 5.26 3.68
N LEU A 122 -11.11 5.01 4.54
CA LEU A 122 -12.05 3.89 4.44
C LEU A 122 -13.45 4.38 4.05
N THR A 123 -13.54 5.27 3.07
CA THR A 123 -14.80 5.80 2.52
C THR A 123 -15.07 5.21 1.14
N PRO A 124 -15.77 4.06 1.05
CA PRO A 124 -16.11 3.45 -0.22
C PRO A 124 -17.28 4.16 -0.92
N VAL A 125 -17.43 3.94 -2.22
CA VAL A 125 -18.61 4.39 -2.99
C VAL A 125 -19.81 3.46 -2.78
N ALA A 126 -19.57 2.21 -2.41
CA ALA A 126 -20.61 1.23 -2.09
C ALA A 126 -20.11 0.20 -1.08
N THR A 127 -21.02 -0.32 -0.25
CA THR A 127 -20.74 -1.46 0.64
C THR A 127 -21.83 -2.50 0.55
N LYS A 128 -21.46 -3.76 0.78
CA LYS A 128 -22.38 -4.91 0.83
C LYS A 128 -21.98 -5.82 1.99
N SER A 129 -22.91 -6.05 2.91
CA SER A 129 -22.71 -7.07 3.95
C SER A 129 -22.79 -8.46 3.33
N LEU A 130 -21.81 -9.31 3.65
CA LEU A 130 -21.77 -10.71 3.24
C LEU A 130 -22.12 -11.66 4.40
N GLY A 131 -22.48 -11.10 5.55
CA GLY A 131 -22.78 -11.83 6.78
C GLY A 131 -21.54 -12.44 7.44
N SER A 132 -21.77 -13.30 8.42
CA SER A 132 -20.68 -13.99 9.13
C SER A 132 -20.10 -15.12 8.27
N LYS A 133 -18.76 -15.19 8.20
CA LYS A 133 -18.00 -16.17 7.43
C LYS A 133 -16.96 -16.85 8.31
N PRO A 134 -16.82 -18.20 8.25
CA PRO A 134 -15.74 -18.89 8.93
C PRO A 134 -14.39 -18.62 8.23
N ARG A 135 -13.40 -18.18 8.99
CA ARG A 135 -12.02 -17.93 8.54
C ARG A 135 -11.04 -18.36 9.62
N GLY A 136 -10.12 -19.27 9.32
CA GLY A 136 -9.07 -19.68 10.27
C GLY A 136 -9.58 -20.20 11.62
N GLY A 137 -10.76 -20.84 11.64
CA GLY A 137 -11.37 -21.36 12.86
C GLY A 137 -12.19 -20.36 13.68
N VAL A 138 -12.28 -19.09 13.24
CA VAL A 138 -13.10 -18.05 13.87
C VAL A 138 -14.21 -17.57 12.93
N SER A 139 -15.31 -17.08 13.49
CA SER A 139 -16.40 -16.46 12.71
C SER A 139 -16.15 -14.96 12.62
N LEU A 140 -16.01 -14.45 11.40
CA LEU A 140 -15.76 -13.03 11.13
C LEU A 140 -16.91 -12.43 10.33
N ASP A 141 -17.24 -11.18 10.59
CA ASP A 141 -18.22 -10.44 9.81
C ASP A 141 -17.56 -9.95 8.51
N ALA A 142 -18.09 -10.41 7.38
CA ALA A 142 -17.56 -10.06 6.06
C ALA A 142 -18.33 -8.88 5.45
N VAL A 143 -17.59 -7.86 5.02
CA VAL A 143 -18.13 -6.69 4.32
C VAL A 143 -17.31 -6.44 3.05
N GLU A 144 -18.00 -6.39 1.93
CA GLU A 144 -17.44 -5.98 0.64
C GLU A 144 -17.57 -4.46 0.49
N ALA A 145 -16.51 -3.81 0.03
CA ALA A 145 -16.43 -2.37 -0.12
C ALA A 145 -15.79 -2.02 -1.47
N THR A 146 -16.51 -1.24 -2.28
CA THR A 146 -16.07 -0.77 -3.59
C THR A 146 -15.57 0.66 -3.47
N PHE A 147 -14.36 0.96 -3.94
CA PHE A 147 -13.72 2.25 -3.72
C PHE A 147 -13.71 3.19 -4.93
N ASP A 148 -14.16 2.72 -6.09
CA ASP A 148 -14.33 3.53 -7.28
C ASP A 148 -15.60 3.14 -8.03
N THR A 149 -16.16 4.06 -8.82
CA THR A 149 -17.42 3.87 -9.53
C THR A 149 -17.35 2.82 -10.64
N ALA A 150 -16.15 2.51 -11.15
CA ALA A 150 -15.94 1.46 -12.14
C ALA A 150 -15.71 0.08 -11.51
N ALA A 151 -15.76 -0.02 -10.17
CA ALA A 151 -15.46 -1.22 -9.41
C ALA A 151 -14.11 -1.85 -9.76
N ASN A 152 -13.12 -1.02 -10.10
CA ASN A 152 -11.77 -1.46 -10.35
C ASN A 152 -11.01 -1.81 -9.07
N ARG A 153 -11.50 -1.40 -7.91
CA ARG A 153 -10.94 -1.72 -6.60
C ARG A 153 -12.05 -2.11 -5.64
N VAL A 154 -12.13 -3.40 -5.35
CA VAL A 154 -13.08 -4.00 -4.41
C VAL A 154 -12.28 -4.66 -3.29
N VAL A 155 -12.62 -4.36 -2.04
CA VAL A 155 -11.99 -4.98 -0.88
C VAL A 155 -13.05 -5.68 -0.05
N THR A 156 -12.84 -6.97 0.23
CA THR A 156 -13.62 -7.69 1.23
C THR A 156 -12.87 -7.71 2.54
N TYR A 157 -13.39 -7.02 3.55
CA TYR A 157 -12.87 -7.05 4.91
C TYR A 157 -13.57 -8.13 5.72
N TYR A 158 -12.80 -8.84 6.54
CA TYR A 158 -13.30 -9.81 7.52
C TYR A 158 -12.97 -9.27 8.91
N LEU A 159 -14.00 -8.78 9.58
CA LEU A 159 -13.91 -8.04 10.83
C LEU A 159 -14.22 -8.97 12.01
N ASP A 160 -13.48 -8.82 13.10
CA ASP A 160 -13.83 -9.48 14.35
C ASP A 160 -15.14 -8.88 14.90
N PRO A 161 -16.15 -9.70 15.24
CA PRO A 161 -17.44 -9.19 15.70
C PRO A 161 -17.36 -8.48 17.05
N THR A 162 -16.28 -8.64 17.81
CA THR A 162 -16.10 -8.07 19.16
C THR A 162 -15.49 -6.68 19.07
N ASP A 163 -14.30 -6.55 18.48
CA ASP A 163 -13.58 -5.28 18.41
C ASP A 163 -13.81 -4.50 17.11
N LYS A 164 -14.50 -5.12 16.14
CA LYS A 164 -14.83 -4.55 14.82
C LYS A 164 -13.62 -4.29 13.92
N VAL A 165 -12.46 -4.87 14.22
CA VAL A 165 -11.19 -4.65 13.51
C VAL A 165 -10.92 -5.78 12.53
N ALA A 166 -10.37 -5.45 11.36
CA ALA A 166 -10.04 -6.43 10.34
C ALA A 166 -9.02 -7.47 10.84
N ARG A 167 -9.31 -8.74 10.59
CA ARG A 167 -8.38 -9.89 10.74
C ARG A 167 -7.89 -10.41 9.40
N GLN A 168 -8.69 -10.22 8.36
CA GLN A 168 -8.31 -10.54 6.99
C GLN A 168 -8.91 -9.49 6.05
N ALA A 169 -8.23 -9.24 4.94
CA ALA A 169 -8.78 -8.51 3.80
C ALA A 169 -8.42 -9.24 2.50
N VAL A 170 -9.35 -9.26 1.56
CA VAL A 170 -9.09 -9.68 0.17
C VAL A 170 -9.27 -8.46 -0.70
N ILE A 171 -8.19 -8.03 -1.34
CA ILE A 171 -8.15 -6.86 -2.20
C ILE A 171 -8.15 -7.34 -3.63
N GLU A 172 -9.14 -6.92 -4.41
CA GLU A 172 -9.25 -7.22 -5.83
C GLU A 172 -9.11 -5.93 -6.63
N THR A 173 -8.14 -5.92 -7.55
CA THR A 173 -7.86 -4.76 -8.40
C THR A 173 -7.98 -5.14 -9.86
N LYS A 174 -8.63 -4.31 -10.67
CA LYS A 174 -8.78 -4.46 -12.11
C LYS A 174 -8.03 -3.36 -12.84
N THR A 175 -7.27 -3.73 -13.87
CA THR A 175 -6.60 -2.80 -14.78
C THR A 175 -6.75 -3.35 -16.19
N GLY A 176 -7.56 -2.67 -17.01
CA GLY A 176 -7.97 -3.18 -18.32
C GLY A 176 -8.78 -4.48 -18.19
N SER A 177 -8.34 -5.54 -18.85
CA SER A 177 -8.90 -6.89 -18.75
C SER A 177 -8.32 -7.72 -17.58
N THR A 178 -7.21 -7.27 -16.99
CA THR A 178 -6.49 -8.02 -15.95
C THR A 178 -7.10 -7.77 -14.57
N LYS A 179 -7.31 -8.85 -13.82
CA LYS A 179 -7.72 -8.83 -12.41
C LYS A 179 -6.61 -9.41 -11.55
N THR A 180 -6.21 -8.70 -10.50
CA THR A 180 -5.27 -9.18 -9.48
C THR A 180 -5.97 -9.28 -8.14
N SER A 181 -5.46 -10.18 -7.29
CA SER A 181 -5.99 -10.42 -5.95
C SER A 181 -4.86 -10.54 -4.94
N LEU A 182 -4.97 -9.79 -3.85
CA LEU A 182 -4.07 -9.82 -2.71
C LEU A 182 -4.85 -10.24 -1.46
N VAL A 183 -4.35 -11.24 -0.76
CA VAL A 183 -4.91 -11.69 0.53
C VAL A 183 -4.02 -11.18 1.64
N VAL A 184 -4.59 -10.39 2.55
CA VAL A 184 -3.93 -9.87 3.74
C VAL A 184 -4.47 -10.62 4.95
N ASN A 185 -3.60 -11.28 5.71
CA ASN A 185 -3.95 -11.98 6.94
C ASN A 185 -3.27 -11.31 8.12
N ALA A 186 -4.06 -10.60 8.93
CA ALA A 186 -3.59 -9.93 10.12
C ALA A 186 -3.53 -10.85 11.32
N LYS A 187 -2.43 -10.74 12.06
CA LYS A 187 -2.11 -11.44 13.30
C LYS A 187 -1.75 -10.43 14.37
N ASP A 188 -1.87 -10.87 15.61
CA ASP A 188 -1.52 -10.10 16.81
C ASP A 188 -2.13 -8.68 16.79
N VAL A 189 -3.37 -8.57 16.31
CA VAL A 189 -4.07 -7.30 16.16
C VAL A 189 -4.43 -6.81 17.56
N GLN A 190 -3.86 -5.67 17.95
CA GLN A 190 -4.10 -5.03 19.23
C GLN A 190 -4.44 -3.56 19.00
N ILE A 191 -5.59 -3.14 19.51
CA ILE A 191 -6.03 -1.75 19.48
C ILE A 191 -6.09 -1.21 20.92
N GLY A 192 -5.53 -0.02 21.14
CA GLY A 192 -5.53 0.65 22.45
C GLY A 192 -4.55 0.07 23.48
N ALA A 193 -3.84 -1.02 23.15
CA ALA A 193 -2.81 -1.58 24.01
C ALA A 193 -1.56 -0.67 24.05
N PRO A 194 -0.89 -0.51 25.20
CA PRO A 194 0.34 0.28 25.28
C PRO A 194 1.44 -0.25 24.34
N ILE A 195 2.09 0.67 23.63
CA ILE A 195 3.29 0.39 22.82
C ILE A 195 4.47 1.07 23.49
N ASN A 196 5.57 0.34 23.69
CA ASN A 196 6.82 0.90 24.22
C ASN A 196 7.29 2.03 23.31
N GLY A 197 7.62 3.20 23.88
CA GLY A 197 8.11 4.36 23.14
C GLY A 197 9.35 4.07 22.28
N ASP A 198 10.19 3.12 22.70
CA ASP A 198 11.38 2.69 21.95
C ASP A 198 11.06 2.13 20.55
N ALA A 199 9.82 1.66 20.33
CA ALA A 199 9.38 1.18 19.02
C ALA A 199 9.45 2.29 17.95
N PHE A 200 9.35 3.56 18.35
CA PHE A 200 9.31 4.72 17.47
C PHE A 200 10.67 5.43 17.32
N ALA A 201 11.71 4.92 17.96
CA ALA A 201 13.07 5.41 17.79
C ALA A 201 13.75 4.66 16.64
N PHE A 202 14.12 5.37 15.56
CA PHE A 202 14.89 4.76 14.48
C PHE A 202 16.32 4.48 14.96
N LYS A 203 16.72 3.21 14.89
CA LYS A 203 18.10 2.77 15.10
C LYS A 203 18.66 2.36 13.75
N ALA A 204 19.64 3.12 13.25
CA ALA A 204 20.28 2.84 11.97
C ALA A 204 20.88 1.43 11.98
N PRO A 205 20.50 0.55 11.04
CA PRO A 205 21.11 -0.77 10.92
C PRO A 205 22.61 -0.66 10.67
N SER A 206 23.38 -1.64 11.16
CA SER A 206 24.83 -1.68 10.92
C SER A 206 25.14 -1.67 9.43
N GLY A 207 26.13 -0.86 9.03
CA GLY A 207 26.51 -0.69 7.63
C GLY A 207 25.58 0.19 6.79
N SER A 208 24.49 0.71 7.37
CA SER A 208 23.62 1.63 6.64
C SER A 208 24.19 3.04 6.54
N ARG A 209 23.78 3.78 5.51
CA ARG A 209 24.22 5.15 5.24
C ARG A 209 23.05 6.13 5.16
N GLU A 210 23.19 7.29 5.81
CA GLU A 210 22.24 8.40 5.63
C GLU A 210 22.43 9.04 4.25
N THR A 211 21.32 9.39 3.61
CA THR A 211 21.28 10.06 2.31
C THR A 211 20.09 11.03 2.28
N THR A 212 20.03 11.90 1.28
CA THR A 212 18.90 12.80 1.10
C THR A 212 17.86 12.20 0.15
N LEU A 213 16.61 12.65 0.25
CA LEU A 213 15.57 12.29 -0.71
C LEU A 213 15.96 12.72 -2.14
N GLU A 214 16.66 13.84 -2.26
CA GLU A 214 17.19 14.33 -3.54
C GLU A 214 18.21 13.36 -4.12
N GLU A 215 19.20 12.93 -3.33
CA GLU A 215 20.21 11.93 -3.72
C GLU A 215 19.58 10.59 -4.10
N LEU A 216 18.57 10.13 -3.36
CA LEU A 216 17.84 8.91 -3.69
C LEU A 216 17.14 8.98 -5.05
N THR A 217 16.60 10.16 -5.36
CA THR A 217 15.93 10.41 -6.65
C THR A 217 16.90 10.85 -7.74
N SER A 218 18.17 11.05 -7.43
CA SER A 218 19.14 11.58 -8.39
C SER A 218 19.49 10.51 -9.42
N ALA A 219 19.03 10.69 -10.66
CA ALA A 219 19.32 9.91 -11.88
C ALA A 219 19.38 8.36 -11.75
N ARG A 220 18.88 7.80 -10.66
CA ARG A 220 18.90 6.37 -10.36
C ARG A 220 17.71 5.72 -11.05
N TRP A 221 17.99 4.73 -11.87
CA TRP A 221 16.98 3.86 -12.46
C TRP A 221 16.47 2.86 -11.42
N LEU A 222 15.21 3.02 -11.04
CA LEU A 222 14.47 1.99 -10.32
C LEU A 222 14.09 0.87 -11.27
N THR A 223 13.85 -0.31 -10.71
CA THR A 223 13.38 -1.50 -11.45
C THR A 223 12.07 -2.04 -10.90
N ASP A 224 11.56 -1.47 -9.80
CA ASP A 224 10.29 -1.85 -9.19
C ASP A 224 9.30 -0.69 -9.32
N ILE A 225 8.15 -0.95 -9.94
CA ILE A 225 7.12 0.06 -10.18
C ILE A 225 6.44 0.54 -8.89
N ASN A 226 6.32 -0.33 -7.88
CA ASN A 226 5.75 0.05 -6.59
C ASN A 226 6.72 0.96 -5.83
N GLU A 227 8.02 0.68 -5.92
CA GLU A 227 9.05 1.56 -5.39
C GLU A 227 9.00 2.94 -6.06
N ALA A 228 8.90 2.97 -7.40
CA ALA A 228 8.80 4.21 -8.15
C ALA A 228 7.55 5.03 -7.78
N LYS A 229 6.39 4.37 -7.64
CA LYS A 229 5.15 4.99 -7.18
C LYS A 229 5.27 5.56 -5.77
N ALA A 230 5.88 4.80 -4.85
CA ALA A 230 6.12 5.26 -3.49
C ALA A 230 7.04 6.49 -3.46
N LEU A 231 8.10 6.50 -4.27
CA LEU A 231 9.02 7.63 -4.35
C LEU A 231 8.39 8.87 -5.00
N ALA A 232 7.61 8.70 -6.06
CA ALA A 232 6.85 9.77 -6.70
C ALA A 232 5.82 10.37 -5.75
N ALA A 233 5.13 9.54 -4.95
CA ALA A 233 4.19 10.03 -3.95
C ALA A 233 4.83 10.90 -2.87
N LYS A 234 6.08 10.61 -2.49
CA LYS A 234 6.84 11.37 -1.49
C LYS A 234 7.45 12.66 -2.05
N THR A 235 7.90 12.61 -3.29
CA THR A 235 8.65 13.71 -3.92
C THR A 235 7.77 14.67 -4.71
N GLY A 236 6.55 14.25 -5.06
CA GLY A 236 5.68 14.99 -5.98
C GLY A 236 6.10 14.93 -7.44
N LYS A 237 7.20 14.22 -7.76
CA LYS A 237 7.74 14.07 -9.11
C LYS A 237 6.89 13.12 -9.96
N ARG A 238 7.00 13.24 -11.28
CA ARG A 238 6.42 12.27 -12.23
C ARG A 238 7.30 11.04 -12.32
N ILE A 239 6.71 9.89 -12.66
CA ILE A 239 7.49 8.68 -12.96
C ILE A 239 7.75 8.67 -14.45
N PHE A 240 9.02 8.70 -14.86
CA PHE A 240 9.42 8.42 -16.23
C PHE A 240 9.76 6.93 -16.33
N VAL A 241 9.10 6.22 -17.23
CA VAL A 241 9.31 4.79 -17.46
C VAL A 241 9.94 4.58 -18.83
N ASP A 242 11.05 3.86 -18.84
CA ASP A 242 11.71 3.34 -20.05
C ASP A 242 11.48 1.83 -20.14
N TYR A 243 10.58 1.41 -21.04
CA TYR A 243 10.38 0.01 -21.38
C TYR A 243 11.35 -0.39 -22.49
N MET A 244 12.26 -1.29 -22.17
CA MET A 244 13.39 -1.63 -23.02
C MET A 244 13.64 -3.14 -23.07
N ALA A 245 14.54 -3.55 -23.96
CA ALA A 245 15.08 -4.90 -24.01
C ALA A 245 16.58 -4.85 -24.35
N THR A 246 17.37 -5.80 -23.86
CA THR A 246 18.84 -5.81 -24.05
C THR A 246 19.29 -5.87 -25.52
N TRP A 247 18.48 -6.51 -26.37
CA TRP A 247 18.71 -6.67 -27.80
C TRP A 247 18.18 -5.50 -28.65
N CYS A 248 17.47 -4.54 -28.05
CA CYS A 248 16.82 -3.44 -28.75
C CYS A 248 17.84 -2.36 -29.19
N GLY A 249 18.09 -2.26 -30.50
CA GLY A 249 18.97 -1.25 -31.10
C GLY A 249 18.52 0.19 -30.82
N PRO A 250 17.27 0.58 -31.12
CA PRO A 250 16.78 1.93 -30.85
C PRO A 250 16.80 2.33 -29.36
N CYS A 251 16.71 1.35 -28.44
CA CYS A 251 16.86 1.59 -27.01
C CYS A 251 18.28 2.05 -26.66
N LYS A 252 19.31 1.45 -27.28
CA LYS A 252 20.71 1.86 -27.11
C LYS A 252 20.96 3.27 -27.65
N MET A 253 20.29 3.64 -28.74
CA MET A 253 20.34 5.01 -29.28
C MET A 253 19.71 6.02 -28.32
N LEU A 254 18.51 5.72 -27.81
CA LEU A 254 17.86 6.56 -26.79
C LEU A 254 18.75 6.74 -25.54
N GLU A 255 19.39 5.67 -25.09
CA GLU A 255 20.32 5.71 -23.94
C GLU A 255 21.46 6.71 -24.20
N ALA A 256 22.21 6.51 -25.29
CA ALA A 256 23.41 7.29 -25.59
C ALA A 256 23.10 8.75 -25.98
N GLU A 257 22.06 8.98 -26.77
CA GLU A 257 21.76 10.30 -27.32
C GLU A 257 20.95 11.19 -26.36
N VAL A 258 20.31 10.59 -25.34
CA VAL A 258 19.40 11.31 -24.44
C VAL A 258 19.63 10.96 -22.98
N LEU A 259 19.41 9.71 -22.58
CA LEU A 259 19.29 9.36 -21.16
C LEU A 259 20.62 9.50 -20.39
N GLU A 260 21.75 9.35 -21.08
CA GLU A 260 23.08 9.59 -20.50
C GLU A 260 23.53 11.05 -20.54
N THR A 261 22.79 11.94 -21.19
CA THR A 261 23.15 13.36 -21.32
C THR A 261 22.94 14.12 -20.01
N GLU A 262 23.78 15.11 -19.75
CA GLU A 262 23.64 15.98 -18.57
C GLU A 262 22.33 16.78 -18.59
N ARG A 263 21.80 17.08 -19.78
CA ARG A 263 20.48 17.71 -19.95
C ARG A 263 19.38 16.83 -19.36
N PHE A 264 19.35 15.54 -19.73
CA PHE A 264 18.35 14.62 -19.19
C PHE A 264 18.57 14.38 -17.69
N LYS A 265 19.80 14.10 -17.26
CA LYS A 265 20.10 13.85 -15.84
C LYS A 265 19.71 15.01 -14.93
N SER A 266 19.98 16.25 -15.36
CA SER A 266 19.60 17.46 -14.61
C SER A 266 18.08 17.60 -14.51
N LEU A 267 17.38 17.41 -15.64
CA LEU A 267 15.92 17.44 -15.69
C LEU A 267 15.30 16.34 -14.81
N ALA A 268 15.85 15.13 -14.88
CA ALA A 268 15.39 13.99 -14.11
C ALA A 268 15.58 14.22 -12.61
N LYS A 269 16.75 14.73 -12.21
CA LYS A 269 17.05 15.09 -10.82
C LYS A 269 16.02 16.06 -10.25
N GLU A 270 15.48 16.98 -11.05
CA GLU A 270 14.50 17.95 -10.57
C GLU A 270 13.05 17.44 -10.64
N LYS A 271 12.66 16.78 -11.73
CA LYS A 271 11.23 16.53 -12.06
C LYS A 271 10.81 15.07 -12.07
N LEU A 272 11.74 14.12 -12.10
CA LEU A 272 11.43 12.72 -12.40
C LEU A 272 11.89 11.74 -11.31
N VAL A 273 11.10 10.68 -11.16
CA VAL A 273 11.53 9.39 -10.66
C VAL A 273 11.76 8.50 -11.88
N LEU A 274 12.95 7.94 -12.04
CA LEU A 274 13.30 7.11 -13.19
C LEU A 274 13.00 5.65 -12.90
N LEU A 275 12.26 4.99 -13.79
CA LEU A 275 11.93 3.57 -13.75
C LEU A 275 12.31 2.93 -15.07
N ARG A 276 13.07 1.83 -15.02
CA ARG A 276 13.42 1.02 -16.19
C ARG A 276 12.82 -0.36 -16.05
N ILE A 277 12.10 -0.78 -17.08
CA ILE A 277 11.47 -2.08 -17.16
C ILE A 277 12.05 -2.82 -18.35
N ASP A 278 12.76 -3.92 -18.08
CA ASP A 278 13.14 -4.87 -19.11
C ASP A 278 11.95 -5.79 -19.39
N VAL A 279 11.42 -5.75 -20.61
CA VAL A 279 10.20 -6.48 -20.98
C VAL A 279 10.37 -8.00 -21.01
N ASP A 280 11.60 -8.50 -21.17
CA ASP A 280 11.88 -9.95 -21.16
C ASP A 280 11.94 -10.49 -19.72
N VAL A 281 12.39 -9.66 -18.78
CA VAL A 281 12.51 -10.02 -17.35
C VAL A 281 11.20 -9.75 -16.60
N GLN A 282 10.55 -8.62 -16.87
CA GLN A 282 9.41 -8.10 -16.11
C GLN A 282 8.11 -8.15 -16.93
N LYS A 283 7.81 -9.34 -17.45
CA LYS A 283 6.69 -9.59 -18.39
C LYS A 283 5.34 -9.14 -17.84
N ASP A 284 5.06 -9.38 -16.57
CA ASP A 284 3.78 -9.02 -15.96
C ASP A 284 3.57 -7.50 -15.91
N VAL A 285 4.64 -6.75 -15.63
CA VAL A 285 4.60 -5.27 -15.62
C VAL A 285 4.43 -4.75 -17.04
N ALA A 286 5.19 -5.28 -18.00
CA ALA A 286 5.06 -4.91 -19.41
C ALA A 286 3.64 -5.21 -19.95
N ALA A 287 3.07 -6.36 -19.61
CA ALA A 287 1.71 -6.73 -19.99
C ALA A 287 0.66 -5.81 -19.35
N ALA A 288 0.82 -5.44 -18.08
CA ALA A 288 -0.10 -4.54 -17.38
C ALA A 288 -0.22 -3.15 -18.03
N TYR A 289 0.83 -2.70 -18.73
CA TYR A 289 0.86 -1.43 -19.46
C TYR A 289 0.69 -1.59 -20.98
N ASN A 290 0.31 -2.79 -21.46
CA ASN A 290 0.12 -3.11 -22.89
C ASN A 290 1.34 -2.72 -23.75
N ILE A 291 2.54 -3.10 -23.32
CA ILE A 291 3.76 -2.82 -24.07
C ILE A 291 3.92 -3.81 -25.22
N GLU A 292 3.94 -3.28 -26.44
CA GLU A 292 4.00 -4.08 -27.68
C GLU A 292 5.30 -3.86 -28.49
N ALA A 293 6.04 -2.79 -28.19
CA ALA A 293 7.26 -2.42 -28.93
C ALA A 293 8.26 -1.68 -28.06
N MET A 294 9.53 -1.70 -28.46
CA MET A 294 10.64 -1.11 -27.73
C MET A 294 11.44 -0.10 -28.59
N PRO A 295 11.96 0.98 -27.98
CA PRO A 295 11.63 1.43 -26.63
C PRO A 295 10.19 1.97 -26.59
N THR A 296 9.49 1.79 -25.48
CA THR A 296 8.27 2.55 -25.18
C THR A 296 8.56 3.41 -23.96
N GLN A 297 8.32 4.71 -24.05
CA GLN A 297 8.49 5.62 -22.92
C GLN A 297 7.13 6.07 -22.40
N MET A 298 7.00 6.17 -21.08
CA MET A 298 5.77 6.65 -20.43
C MET A 298 6.07 7.69 -19.35
N VAL A 299 5.14 8.62 -19.18
CA VAL A 299 5.08 9.47 -17.99
C VAL A 299 3.86 9.06 -17.18
N LEU A 300 4.07 8.65 -15.93
CA LEU A 300 3.01 8.27 -15.01
C LEU A 300 2.86 9.30 -13.88
N ASP A 301 1.67 9.37 -13.31
CA ASP A 301 1.49 10.00 -12.00
C ASP A 301 1.98 9.08 -10.86
N LYS A 302 1.95 9.59 -9.63
CA LYS A 302 2.34 8.83 -8.42
C LYS A 302 1.52 7.56 -8.17
N ASN A 303 0.37 7.40 -8.81
CA ASN A 303 -0.49 6.23 -8.68
C ASN A 303 -0.25 5.20 -9.80
N GLY A 304 0.63 5.51 -10.75
CA GLY A 304 0.90 4.69 -11.93
C GLY A 304 -0.09 4.93 -13.08
N LYS A 305 -0.92 5.98 -13.01
CA LYS A 305 -1.79 6.33 -14.13
C LYS A 305 -0.95 6.91 -15.25
N VAL A 306 -1.11 6.38 -16.47
CA VAL A 306 -0.46 6.91 -17.67
C VAL A 306 -0.98 8.32 -17.98
N LEU A 307 -0.06 9.26 -18.10
CA LEU A 307 -0.32 10.65 -18.50
C LEU A 307 0.03 10.87 -19.97
N ALA A 308 1.15 10.29 -20.40
CA ALA A 308 1.58 10.30 -21.78
C ALA A 308 2.43 9.06 -22.07
N SER A 309 2.45 8.64 -23.34
CA SER A 309 3.29 7.57 -23.84
C SER A 309 3.79 7.87 -25.25
N THR A 310 4.95 7.34 -25.61
CA THR A 310 5.47 7.33 -26.98
C THR A 310 6.14 5.99 -27.28
N VAL A 311 6.06 5.55 -28.53
CA VAL A 311 6.61 4.27 -28.99
C VAL A 311 7.73 4.53 -29.99
N GLY A 312 8.82 3.78 -29.87
CA GLY A 312 10.02 3.91 -30.67
C GLY A 312 10.94 5.05 -30.19
N TYR A 313 11.96 5.33 -31.00
CA TYR A 313 12.89 6.43 -30.78
C TYR A 313 13.07 7.25 -32.07
N GLY A 314 12.60 8.51 -32.05
CA GLY A 314 12.64 9.44 -33.18
C GLY A 314 13.71 10.54 -33.06
N GLY A 315 14.73 10.31 -32.23
CA GLY A 315 15.80 11.29 -31.95
C GLY A 315 15.49 12.25 -30.78
N PRO A 316 16.48 13.05 -30.34
CA PRO A 316 16.36 13.88 -29.13
C PRO A 316 15.23 14.91 -29.18
N HIS A 317 14.96 15.49 -30.35
CA HIS A 317 13.89 16.49 -30.49
C HIS A 317 12.51 15.88 -30.21
N ALA A 318 12.20 14.73 -30.82
CA ALA A 318 10.94 14.03 -30.59
C ALA A 318 10.79 13.60 -29.13
N PHE A 319 11.89 13.13 -28.51
CA PHE A 319 11.90 12.75 -27.10
C PHE A 319 11.52 13.91 -26.18
N TYR A 320 12.15 15.07 -26.34
CA TYR A 320 11.84 16.22 -25.47
C TYR A 320 10.47 16.84 -25.77
N ALA A 321 9.99 16.77 -27.02
CA ALA A 321 8.62 17.17 -27.36
C ALA A 321 7.57 16.31 -26.65
N PHE A 322 7.85 15.01 -26.49
CA PHE A 322 7.05 14.11 -25.66
C PHE A 322 7.19 14.41 -24.16
N LEU A 323 8.42 14.54 -23.65
CA LEU A 323 8.65 14.56 -22.20
C LEU A 323 8.23 15.88 -21.55
N LEU A 324 8.65 17.02 -22.10
CA LEU A 324 8.57 18.33 -21.42
C LEU A 324 7.14 18.77 -21.06
N PRO A 325 6.12 18.60 -21.95
CA PRO A 325 4.74 18.99 -21.62
C PRO A 325 4.12 18.20 -20.46
N ASN A 326 4.73 17.08 -20.07
CA ASN A 326 4.14 16.11 -19.14
C ASN A 326 4.80 16.12 -17.75
N LEU A 327 5.74 17.04 -17.49
CA LEU A 327 6.52 17.07 -16.23
C LEU A 327 5.75 17.60 -15.01
N GLY A 328 4.59 18.22 -15.22
CA GLY A 328 3.78 18.81 -14.15
C GLY A 328 4.24 20.21 -13.74
#